data_AF-A0A2P2C5H4-F1
#
_entry.id   AF-A0A2P2C5H4-F1
#
_cell.length_a   1.000
_cell.length_b   1.000
_cell.length_c   1.000
_cell.angle_alpha   90.00
_cell.angle_beta   90.00
_cell.angle_gamma   90.00
#
_symmetry.space_group_name_H-M   'P 1'
#
loop_
_entity.id
_entity.type
_entity.pdbx_description
1 polymer ?
#
loop_
_entity_poly.entity_id
_entity_poly.type
_entity_poly.pdbx_seq_one_letter_code
_entity_poly.pdbx_strand_id
1 'polypeptide(L)'
;MRVHTDPSPAPVFTARETEVLSRICQGLSNQEIAQELYLSINSVKSYVRAAYRKIGLERRSQVIIWALDHGFTPDRSTQPVPNGTTARRGVAAPADFRSAALAPVDISPTQLSTTILTRLGLPNRPEMLSLAERGVATLDAALAEGQPGLLTDFLAHAGERLRVAEVPPVNGTRLAKATHEALATHASPHTLATVELFLQSAFTMVRDGAAARRVAADGPQAPLGLLARRFLDRVLDGEAKAATQVVLDAVRDGMDLGDVLVDVLEAAQHEIGRLWQAGQVTVDQEHFCTAVTQSSMVALYPHLFDGRAIGRSLVAVQAPGSLHQVGLRMVTDLLEHEGWGTAYLGSDVTPEELPDLLVEHRAHVLLLSASMADQAAVVRSMIVAVRADPRTSGVRVAVGGRAFLVAPGLADAVGADGWAPDARSAVTLCNELAGAGDATR
;
A
#
# COMPACT_ATOMS: atom_id res chain seq x y z
N MET A 1 14.20 4.36 47.43
CA MET A 1 13.32 3.22 47.76
C MET A 1 12.83 2.65 46.44
N ARG A 2 13.46 1.57 45.94
CA ARG A 2 13.03 0.90 44.70
C ARG A 2 11.77 0.11 45.04
N VAL A 3 10.65 0.43 44.40
CA VAL A 3 9.43 -0.37 44.51
C VAL A 3 9.72 -1.68 43.79
N HIS A 4 9.87 -2.77 44.55
CA HIS A 4 9.76 -4.11 44.01
C HIS A 4 8.28 -4.32 43.63
N THR A 5 7.95 -4.14 42.36
CA THR A 5 6.75 -4.74 41.78
C THR A 5 7.08 -6.21 41.54
N ASP A 6 6.40 -7.10 42.26
CA ASP A 6 6.34 -8.52 41.90
C ASP A 6 5.97 -8.65 40.41
N PRO A 7 6.63 -9.52 39.62
CA PRO A 7 6.20 -9.76 38.25
C PRO A 7 4.80 -10.40 38.30
N SER A 8 3.79 -9.67 37.83
CA SER A 8 2.48 -10.26 37.53
C SER A 8 2.68 -11.56 36.73
N PRO A 9 1.91 -12.62 37.02
CA PRO A 9 2.03 -13.86 36.28
C PRO A 9 1.86 -13.57 34.78
N ALA A 10 2.77 -14.13 33.96
CA ALA A 10 2.76 -13.93 32.52
C ALA A 10 1.36 -14.24 31.96
N PRO A 11 0.81 -13.39 31.07
CA PRO A 11 -0.53 -13.58 30.54
C PRO A 11 -0.66 -14.94 29.84
N VAL A 12 -1.72 -15.68 30.17
CA VAL A 12 -2.00 -16.98 29.56
C VAL A 12 -2.76 -16.78 28.25
N PHE A 13 -2.13 -17.19 27.15
CA PHE A 13 -2.73 -17.17 25.81
C PHE A 13 -3.32 -18.52 25.45
N THR A 14 -4.41 -18.49 24.69
CA THR A 14 -4.93 -19.65 23.98
C THR A 14 -3.99 -20.04 22.84
N ALA A 15 -4.14 -21.26 22.30
CA ALA A 15 -3.39 -21.69 21.12
C ALA A 15 -3.56 -20.72 19.94
N ARG A 16 -4.78 -20.24 19.69
CA ARG A 16 -5.07 -19.30 18.60
C ARG A 16 -4.48 -17.91 18.84
N GLU A 17 -4.55 -17.38 20.06
CA GLU A 17 -3.88 -16.12 20.39
C GLU A 17 -2.36 -16.24 20.23
N THR A 18 -1.78 -17.39 20.58
CA THR A 18 -0.34 -17.68 20.42
C THR A 18 0.07 -17.74 18.95
N GLU A 19 -0.69 -18.44 18.10
CA GLU A 19 -0.47 -18.47 16.65
C GLU A 19 -0.53 -17.06 16.06
N VAL A 20 -1.58 -16.29 16.38
CA VAL A 20 -1.75 -14.92 15.91
C VAL A 20 -0.58 -14.03 16.38
N LEU A 21 -0.20 -14.08 17.65
CA LEU A 21 0.94 -13.31 18.18
C LEU A 21 2.27 -13.69 17.50
N SER A 22 2.50 -14.97 17.22
CA SER A 22 3.70 -15.41 16.49
C SER A 22 3.77 -14.79 15.09
N ARG A 23 2.65 -14.70 14.37
CA ARG A 23 2.63 -14.09 13.02
C ARG A 23 2.71 -12.57 13.08
N ILE A 24 2.19 -11.96 14.14
CA ILE A 24 2.41 -10.55 14.42
C ILE A 24 3.92 -10.25 14.55
N CYS A 25 4.66 -11.12 15.25
CA CYS A 25 6.12 -11.02 15.40
C CYS A 25 6.89 -11.27 14.09
N GLN A 26 6.27 -11.92 13.10
CA GLN A 26 6.82 -12.05 11.74
C GLN A 26 6.55 -10.80 10.89
N GLY A 27 5.82 -9.82 11.43
CA GLY A 27 5.48 -8.59 10.73
C GLY A 27 4.22 -8.68 9.86
N LEU A 28 3.48 -9.79 9.89
CA LEU A 28 2.30 -10.00 9.05
C LEU A 28 1.10 -9.16 9.49
N SER A 29 0.46 -8.46 8.56
CA SER A 29 -0.81 -7.78 8.76
C SER A 29 -1.94 -8.73 9.15
N ASN A 30 -3.06 -8.17 9.64
CA ASN A 30 -4.23 -8.99 9.99
C ASN A 30 -4.77 -9.78 8.79
N GLN A 31 -4.66 -9.23 7.57
CA GLN A 31 -5.06 -9.91 6.34
C GLN A 31 -4.16 -11.11 6.03
N GLU A 32 -2.85 -10.93 6.11
CA GLU A 32 -1.87 -11.99 5.88
C GLU A 32 -2.01 -13.10 6.93
N ILE A 33 -2.21 -12.74 8.20
CA ILE A 33 -2.51 -13.70 9.27
C ILE A 33 -3.78 -14.50 8.98
N ALA A 34 -4.85 -13.84 8.52
CA ALA A 34 -6.11 -14.49 8.19
C ALA A 34 -5.93 -15.51 7.06
N GLN A 35 -5.16 -15.14 6.04
CA GLN A 35 -4.85 -16.01 4.90
C GLN A 35 -3.98 -17.21 5.31
N GLU A 36 -2.93 -16.98 6.11
CA GLU A 36 -2.01 -18.04 6.53
C GLU A 36 -2.67 -19.03 7.49
N LEU A 37 -3.48 -18.53 8.44
CA LEU A 37 -4.15 -19.36 9.44
C LEU A 37 -5.51 -19.90 8.97
N TYR A 38 -5.92 -19.61 7.74
CA TYR A 38 -7.24 -19.97 7.17
C TYR A 38 -8.40 -19.53 8.06
N LEU A 39 -8.33 -18.30 8.57
CA LEU A 39 -9.34 -17.70 9.45
C LEU A 39 -10.08 -16.57 8.74
N SER A 40 -11.30 -16.27 9.22
CA SER A 40 -11.92 -15.00 8.86
C SER A 40 -11.14 -13.85 9.48
N ILE A 41 -11.12 -12.70 8.80
CA ILE A 41 -10.45 -11.53 9.33
C ILE A 41 -11.04 -11.04 10.67
N ASN A 42 -12.34 -11.20 10.86
CA ASN A 42 -13.01 -10.83 12.10
C ASN A 42 -12.54 -11.72 13.25
N SER A 43 -12.27 -13.00 12.99
CA SER A 43 -11.65 -13.90 13.96
C SER A 43 -10.25 -13.43 14.34
N VAL A 44 -9.42 -13.04 13.36
CA VAL A 44 -8.08 -12.49 13.63
C VAL A 44 -8.18 -11.21 14.45
N LYS A 45 -8.97 -10.20 14.04
CA LYS A 45 -9.19 -8.96 14.80
C LYS A 45 -9.61 -9.26 16.27
N SER A 46 -10.44 -10.28 16.47
CA SER A 46 -10.90 -10.71 17.80
C SER A 46 -9.76 -11.29 18.65
N TYR A 47 -8.92 -12.18 18.07
CA TYR A 47 -7.75 -12.73 18.75
C TYR A 47 -6.70 -11.67 19.06
N VAL A 48 -6.46 -10.72 18.13
CA VAL A 48 -5.55 -9.59 18.35
C VAL A 48 -5.99 -8.75 19.55
N ARG A 49 -7.25 -8.31 19.57
CA ARG A 49 -7.82 -7.52 20.68
C ARG A 49 -7.73 -8.26 22.01
N ALA A 50 -8.01 -9.56 22.01
CA ALA A 50 -7.93 -10.39 23.22
C ALA A 50 -6.49 -10.50 23.74
N ALA A 51 -5.53 -10.75 22.85
CA ALA A 51 -4.11 -10.82 23.19
C ALA A 51 -3.58 -9.47 23.71
N TYR A 52 -3.88 -8.37 23.03
CA TYR A 52 -3.45 -7.02 23.39
C TYR A 52 -3.97 -6.63 24.78
N ARG A 53 -5.25 -6.90 25.05
CA ARG A 53 -5.87 -6.67 26.37
C ARG A 53 -5.20 -7.48 27.48
N LYS A 54 -4.78 -8.73 27.21
CA LYS A 54 -4.06 -9.56 28.19
C LYS A 54 -2.66 -9.03 28.48
N ILE A 55 -2.00 -8.46 27.49
CA ILE A 55 -0.67 -7.86 27.63
C ILE A 55 -0.77 -6.47 28.28
N GLY A 56 -1.92 -5.79 28.14
CA GLY A 56 -2.11 -4.42 28.61
C GLY A 56 -1.46 -3.38 27.70
N LEU A 57 -1.24 -3.72 26.43
CA LEU A 57 -0.64 -2.86 25.42
C LEU A 57 -1.62 -2.65 24.26
N GLU A 58 -1.62 -1.45 23.70
CA GLU A 58 -2.51 -1.07 22.61
C GLU A 58 -1.77 -0.98 21.27
N ARG A 59 -0.46 -0.74 21.32
CA ARG A 59 0.37 -0.54 20.12
C ARG A 59 0.99 -1.83 19.66
N ARG A 60 0.84 -2.10 18.36
CA ARG A 60 1.35 -3.32 17.72
C ARG A 60 2.86 -3.48 17.86
N SER A 61 3.59 -2.39 17.66
CA SER A 61 5.02 -2.26 17.93
C SER A 61 5.40 -2.73 19.34
N GLN A 62 4.76 -2.18 20.36
CA GLN A 62 5.00 -2.53 21.77
C GLN A 62 4.66 -4.00 22.05
N VAL A 63 3.58 -4.51 21.45
CA VAL A 63 3.21 -5.93 21.56
C VAL A 63 4.28 -6.81 20.93
N ILE A 64 4.85 -6.42 19.79
CA ILE A 64 5.94 -7.16 19.15
C ILE A 64 7.19 -7.17 20.04
N ILE A 65 7.61 -6.02 20.59
CA ILE A 65 8.76 -5.94 21.51
C ILE A 65 8.51 -6.84 22.72
N TRP A 66 7.35 -6.69 23.37
CA TRP A 66 6.96 -7.49 24.50
C TRP A 66 7.01 -8.99 24.17
N ALA A 67 6.45 -9.38 23.03
CA ALA A 67 6.40 -10.77 22.60
C ALA A 67 7.81 -11.33 22.35
N LEU A 68 8.68 -10.57 21.70
CA LEU A 68 10.10 -10.93 21.51
C LEU A 68 10.82 -11.13 22.85
N ASP A 69 10.63 -10.21 23.81
CA ASP A 69 11.21 -10.30 25.16
C ASP A 69 10.68 -11.51 25.96
N HIS A 70 9.49 -11.99 25.62
CA HIS A 70 8.83 -13.13 26.27
C HIS A 70 8.94 -14.43 25.44
N GLY A 71 9.85 -14.48 24.46
CA GLY A 71 10.20 -15.70 23.73
C GLY A 71 9.29 -16.07 22.56
N PHE A 72 8.34 -15.20 22.19
CA PHE A 72 7.61 -15.32 20.92
C PHE A 72 8.57 -14.94 19.79
N THR A 73 9.29 -15.93 19.28
CA THR A 73 10.18 -15.71 18.14
C THR A 73 9.39 -15.77 16.84
N PRO A 74 9.79 -14.98 15.81
CA PRO A 74 9.35 -15.24 14.45
C PRO A 74 9.72 -16.69 14.13
N ASP A 75 8.76 -17.54 13.76
CA ASP A 75 9.03 -18.95 13.47
C ASP A 75 10.06 -19.02 12.34
N ARG A 76 11.30 -19.39 12.68
CA ARG A 76 12.42 -19.44 11.73
C ARG A 76 12.34 -20.63 10.77
N SER A 77 11.35 -21.51 10.95
CA SER A 77 11.17 -22.76 10.20
C SER A 77 10.10 -22.69 9.12
N THR A 78 9.18 -21.72 9.18
CA THR A 78 8.24 -21.43 8.10
C THR A 78 8.78 -20.28 7.25
N GLN A 79 9.85 -20.56 6.50
CA GLN A 79 10.05 -19.89 5.21
C GLN A 79 8.71 -20.00 4.44
N PRO A 80 8.25 -18.97 3.71
CA PRO A 80 7.17 -19.18 2.77
C PRO A 80 7.64 -20.30 1.84
N VAL A 81 7.06 -21.48 1.99
CA VAL A 81 7.33 -22.60 1.10
C VAL A 81 6.98 -22.06 -0.29
N PRO A 82 7.89 -22.16 -1.29
CA PRO A 82 7.51 -21.82 -2.65
C PRO A 82 6.32 -22.71 -2.95
N ASN A 83 5.12 -22.13 -2.99
CA ASN A 83 3.93 -22.89 -3.33
C ASN A 83 4.20 -23.46 -4.72
N GLY A 84 4.50 -24.76 -4.76
CA GLY A 84 4.78 -25.46 -6.00
C GLY A 84 3.68 -25.14 -7.00
N THR A 85 4.11 -24.63 -8.14
CA THR A 85 3.39 -24.54 -9.42
C THR A 85 1.87 -24.59 -9.29
N THR A 86 1.27 -23.62 -8.59
CA THR A 86 -0.06 -23.16 -8.94
C THR A 86 0.16 -21.85 -9.65
N ALA A 87 -0.01 -21.87 -10.97
CA ALA A 87 -0.18 -20.66 -11.75
C ALA A 87 -1.35 -19.88 -11.11
N ARG A 88 -1.05 -19.02 -10.13
CA ARG A 88 -2.01 -18.05 -9.65
C ARG A 88 -2.19 -17.10 -10.81
N ARG A 89 -3.31 -17.29 -11.51
CA ARG A 89 -3.90 -16.35 -12.45
C ARG A 89 -3.66 -14.94 -11.89
N GLY A 90 -3.11 -14.07 -12.74
CA GLY A 90 -2.89 -12.67 -12.38
C GLY A 90 -4.12 -12.12 -11.67
N VAL A 91 -3.88 -11.33 -10.62
CA VAL A 91 -4.88 -10.66 -9.78
C VAL A 91 -6.16 -10.45 -10.59
N ALA A 92 -7.18 -11.26 -10.28
CA ALA A 92 -8.46 -11.17 -10.96
C ALA A 92 -8.97 -9.73 -10.78
N ALA A 93 -9.47 -9.12 -11.86
CA ALA A 93 -10.28 -7.91 -11.72
C ALA A 93 -11.36 -8.21 -10.66
N PRO A 94 -11.66 -7.26 -9.75
CA PRO A 94 -12.65 -7.49 -8.71
C PRO A 94 -13.94 -8.03 -9.35
N ALA A 95 -14.44 -9.14 -8.82
CA ALA A 95 -15.57 -9.90 -9.38
C ALA A 95 -16.87 -9.06 -9.46
N ASP A 96 -16.88 -7.87 -8.85
CA ASP A 96 -17.99 -6.94 -8.78
C ASP A 96 -17.63 -5.54 -9.30
N PHE A 97 -16.81 -5.42 -10.34
CA PHE A 97 -16.59 -4.11 -10.99
C PHE A 97 -17.93 -3.55 -11.49
N ARG A 98 -18.50 -2.63 -10.72
CA ARG A 98 -19.59 -1.75 -11.13
C ARG A 98 -18.96 -0.40 -11.41
N SER A 99 -18.83 -0.11 -12.69
CA SER A 99 -18.31 1.17 -13.13
C SER A 99 -19.09 2.31 -12.50
N ALA A 100 -18.42 3.37 -12.05
CA ALA A 100 -19.06 4.56 -11.48
C ALA A 100 -19.26 5.66 -12.54
N ALA A 101 -18.32 5.82 -13.47
CA ALA A 101 -18.36 6.86 -14.51
C ALA A 101 -18.75 6.34 -15.89
N LEU A 102 -18.34 5.12 -16.23
CA LEU A 102 -18.85 4.36 -17.38
C LEU A 102 -20.15 3.61 -17.04
N ALA A 103 -20.65 3.60 -15.80
CA ALA A 103 -21.93 3.02 -15.39
C ALA A 103 -23.12 3.28 -16.35
N PRO A 104 -23.25 4.49 -16.97
CA PRO A 104 -24.31 4.74 -17.94
C PRO A 104 -24.14 4.01 -19.29
N VAL A 105 -23.12 3.17 -19.47
CA VAL A 105 -22.91 2.39 -20.71
C VAL A 105 -23.50 0.99 -20.61
N ASP A 106 -24.24 0.58 -21.64
CA ASP A 106 -24.82 -0.76 -21.75
C ASP A 106 -23.81 -1.77 -22.33
N ILE A 107 -22.62 -1.86 -21.73
CA ILE A 107 -21.58 -2.85 -22.09
C ILE A 107 -20.82 -3.28 -20.84
N SER A 108 -20.60 -4.59 -20.68
CA SER A 108 -19.83 -5.08 -19.53
C SER A 108 -18.33 -4.77 -19.67
N PRO A 109 -17.58 -4.65 -18.56
CA PRO A 109 -16.13 -4.37 -18.61
C PRO A 109 -15.35 -5.41 -19.40
N THR A 110 -15.70 -6.69 -19.26
CA THR A 110 -15.08 -7.79 -20.01
C THR A 110 -15.41 -7.72 -21.49
N GLN A 111 -16.65 -7.37 -21.85
CA GLN A 111 -17.04 -7.18 -23.26
C GLN A 111 -16.32 -5.98 -23.88
N LEU A 112 -16.23 -4.86 -23.15
CA LEU A 112 -15.50 -3.67 -23.57
C LEU A 112 -14.02 -3.98 -23.79
N SER A 113 -13.39 -4.65 -22.82
CA SER A 113 -11.99 -5.06 -22.89
C SER A 113 -11.70 -5.98 -24.08
N THR A 114 -12.56 -6.98 -24.30
CA THR A 114 -12.46 -7.91 -25.45
C THR A 114 -12.60 -7.17 -26.78
N THR A 115 -13.52 -6.22 -26.86
CA THR A 115 -13.75 -5.40 -28.06
C THR A 115 -12.54 -4.51 -28.36
N ILE A 116 -11.97 -3.86 -27.33
CA ILE A 116 -10.76 -3.05 -27.45
C ILE A 116 -9.58 -3.90 -27.96
N LEU A 117 -9.33 -5.07 -27.36
CA LEU A 117 -8.27 -5.97 -27.80
C LEU A 117 -8.43 -6.38 -29.26
N THR A 118 -9.64 -6.76 -29.66
CA THR A 118 -9.98 -7.14 -31.04
C THR A 118 -9.68 -6.00 -32.02
N ARG A 119 -10.10 -4.77 -31.69
CA ARG A 119 -9.86 -3.58 -32.52
C ARG A 119 -8.38 -3.19 -32.60
N LEU A 120 -7.61 -3.48 -31.55
CA LEU A 120 -6.15 -3.28 -31.55
C LEU A 120 -5.39 -4.36 -32.33
N GLY A 121 -6.05 -5.45 -32.72
CA GLY A 121 -5.42 -6.61 -33.34
C GLY A 121 -4.56 -7.42 -32.35
N LEU A 122 -4.90 -7.36 -31.06
CA LEU A 122 -4.16 -8.02 -29.99
C LEU A 122 -4.78 -9.38 -29.67
N PRO A 123 -3.97 -10.39 -29.26
CA PRO A 123 -4.47 -11.71 -28.98
C PRO A 123 -5.36 -11.70 -27.72
N ASN A 124 -6.53 -12.35 -27.79
CA ASN A 124 -7.42 -12.53 -26.65
C ASN A 124 -6.96 -13.71 -25.75
N ARG A 125 -5.79 -13.56 -25.14
CA ARG A 125 -5.25 -14.49 -24.14
C ARG A 125 -5.57 -14.00 -22.72
N PRO A 126 -5.64 -14.89 -21.71
CA PRO A 126 -5.97 -14.50 -20.35
C PRO A 126 -5.12 -13.36 -19.78
N GLU A 127 -3.81 -13.29 -20.07
CA GLU A 127 -2.97 -12.20 -19.57
C GLU A 127 -3.32 -10.85 -20.21
N MET A 128 -3.64 -10.86 -21.51
CA MET A 128 -4.00 -9.67 -22.29
C MET A 128 -5.39 -9.16 -21.93
N LEU A 129 -6.35 -10.08 -21.73
CA LEU A 129 -7.68 -9.73 -21.24
C LEU A 129 -7.61 -9.10 -19.86
N SER A 130 -6.87 -9.72 -18.93
CA SER A 130 -6.65 -9.19 -17.60
C SER A 130 -5.98 -7.80 -17.61
N LEU A 131 -5.05 -7.56 -18.55
CA LEU A 131 -4.46 -6.25 -18.74
C LEU A 131 -5.49 -5.23 -19.25
N ALA A 132 -6.29 -5.58 -20.24
CA ALA A 132 -7.33 -4.70 -20.79
C ALA A 132 -8.41 -4.37 -19.76
N GLU A 133 -8.85 -5.35 -18.96
CA GLU A 133 -9.84 -5.15 -17.88
C GLU A 133 -9.33 -4.18 -16.82
N ARG A 134 -8.06 -4.30 -16.41
CA ARG A 134 -7.43 -3.29 -15.53
C ARG A 134 -7.37 -1.91 -16.18
N GLY A 135 -7.15 -1.84 -17.49
CA GLY A 135 -7.15 -0.58 -18.23
C GLY A 135 -8.53 0.09 -18.24
N VAL A 136 -9.59 -0.70 -18.45
CA VAL A 136 -10.98 -0.22 -18.36
C VAL A 136 -11.30 0.24 -16.94
N ALA A 137 -10.90 -0.51 -15.92
CA ALA A 137 -11.10 -0.12 -14.53
C ALA A 137 -10.37 1.18 -14.16
N THR A 138 -9.12 1.33 -14.63
CA THR A 138 -8.33 2.55 -14.43
C THR A 138 -8.95 3.75 -15.14
N LEU A 139 -9.48 3.55 -16.36
CA LEU A 139 -10.17 4.60 -17.13
C LEU A 139 -11.44 5.05 -16.40
N ASP A 140 -12.23 4.11 -15.92
CA ASP A 140 -13.43 4.42 -15.14
C ASP A 140 -13.11 5.24 -13.88
N ALA A 141 -12.10 4.82 -13.12
CA ALA A 141 -11.66 5.54 -11.93
C ALA A 141 -11.15 6.95 -12.26
N ALA A 142 -10.34 7.08 -13.32
CA ALA A 142 -9.86 8.38 -13.78
C ALA A 142 -11.02 9.33 -14.12
N LEU A 143 -12.03 8.83 -14.85
CA LEU A 143 -13.21 9.61 -15.23
C LEU A 143 -14.06 9.99 -14.01
N ALA A 144 -14.30 9.05 -13.08
CA ALA A 144 -15.10 9.28 -11.88
C ALA A 144 -14.49 10.37 -10.99
N GLU A 145 -13.16 10.41 -10.91
CA GLU A 145 -12.42 11.33 -10.05
C GLU A 145 -12.01 12.63 -10.78
N GLY A 146 -12.24 12.71 -12.09
CA GLY A 146 -11.79 13.84 -12.90
C GLY A 146 -10.26 13.92 -13.05
N GLN A 147 -9.54 12.81 -12.86
CA GLN A 147 -8.08 12.76 -12.78
C GLN A 147 -7.46 11.92 -13.91
N PRO A 148 -7.10 12.51 -15.07
CA PRO A 148 -6.45 11.77 -16.16
C PRO A 148 -5.04 11.25 -15.77
N GLY A 149 -4.41 11.83 -14.75
CA GLY A 149 -3.13 11.37 -14.21
C GLY A 149 -3.15 9.91 -13.77
N LEU A 150 -4.30 9.40 -13.31
CA LEU A 150 -4.46 8.00 -12.88
C LEU A 150 -4.23 6.98 -14.01
N LEU A 151 -4.40 7.38 -15.27
CA LEU A 151 -4.11 6.52 -16.42
C LEU A 151 -2.63 6.45 -16.78
N THR A 152 -1.85 7.46 -16.41
CA THR A 152 -0.47 7.63 -16.91
C THR A 152 0.40 6.44 -16.52
N ASP A 153 0.29 6.03 -15.27
CA ASP A 153 1.08 4.96 -14.70
C ASP A 153 0.70 3.61 -15.30
N PHE A 154 -0.60 3.32 -15.37
CA PHE A 154 -1.10 2.11 -16.01
C PHE A 154 -0.63 2.03 -17.48
N LEU A 155 -0.71 3.12 -18.24
CA LEU A 155 -0.33 3.15 -19.65
C LEU A 155 1.18 2.96 -19.84
N ALA A 156 2.01 3.58 -18.99
CA ALA A 156 3.45 3.39 -19.01
C ALA A 156 3.83 1.92 -18.74
N HIS A 157 3.25 1.32 -17.69
CA HIS A 157 3.49 -0.07 -17.34
C HIS A 157 2.94 -1.06 -18.37
N ALA A 158 1.75 -0.80 -18.91
CA ALA A 158 1.17 -1.62 -19.96
C ALA A 158 2.09 -1.62 -21.19
N GLY A 159 2.62 -0.46 -21.59
CA GLY A 159 3.58 -0.36 -22.69
C GLY A 159 4.81 -1.23 -22.50
N GLU A 160 5.42 -1.20 -21.31
CA GLU A 160 6.58 -2.03 -20.99
C GLU A 160 6.26 -3.52 -20.97
N ARG A 161 5.12 -3.92 -20.38
CA ARG A 161 4.68 -5.33 -20.39
C ARG A 161 4.45 -5.86 -21.79
N LEU A 162 3.86 -5.04 -22.68
CA LEU A 162 3.69 -5.41 -24.08
C LEU A 162 5.04 -5.57 -24.79
N ARG A 163 6.00 -4.70 -24.49
CA ARG A 163 7.38 -4.79 -25.03
C ARG A 163 8.07 -6.09 -24.60
N VAL A 164 7.99 -6.44 -23.31
CA VAL A 164 8.56 -7.69 -22.77
C VAL A 164 7.88 -8.92 -23.38
N ALA A 165 6.57 -8.84 -23.64
CA ALA A 165 5.80 -9.90 -24.30
C ALA A 165 5.95 -9.92 -25.84
N GLU A 166 6.88 -9.14 -26.41
CA GLU A 166 7.11 -9.00 -27.85
C GLU A 166 5.86 -8.62 -28.67
N VAL A 167 4.92 -7.92 -28.03
CA VAL A 167 3.71 -7.40 -28.66
C VAL A 167 4.01 -6.02 -29.28
N PRO A 168 3.58 -5.74 -30.53
CA PRO A 168 3.79 -4.44 -31.14
C PRO A 168 3.27 -3.29 -30.28
N PRO A 169 4.00 -2.15 -30.20
CA PRO A 169 3.61 -1.05 -29.35
C PRO A 169 2.24 -0.48 -29.76
N VAL A 170 1.38 -0.26 -28.75
CA VAL A 170 0.10 0.41 -28.93
C VAL A 170 0.30 1.89 -28.65
N ASN A 171 0.22 2.73 -29.69
CA ASN A 171 0.27 4.18 -29.50
C ASN A 171 -1.08 4.74 -29.02
N GLY A 172 -1.05 5.94 -28.45
CA GLY A 172 -2.23 6.53 -27.84
C GLY A 172 -3.38 6.80 -28.79
N THR A 173 -3.09 7.17 -30.04
CA THR A 173 -4.11 7.38 -31.07
C THR A 173 -4.86 6.09 -31.40
N ARG A 174 -4.15 4.96 -31.51
CA ARG A 174 -4.77 3.65 -31.76
C ARG A 174 -5.61 3.20 -30.59
N LEU A 175 -5.13 3.37 -29.36
CA LEU A 175 -5.90 3.02 -28.16
C LEU A 175 -7.18 3.88 -28.05
N ALA A 176 -7.05 5.21 -28.18
CA ALA A 176 -8.19 6.12 -28.13
C ALA A 176 -9.25 5.78 -29.18
N LYS A 177 -8.83 5.53 -30.43
CA LYS A 177 -9.73 5.11 -31.51
C LYS A 177 -10.42 3.78 -31.19
N ALA A 178 -9.67 2.77 -30.74
CA ALA A 178 -10.23 1.46 -30.41
C ALA A 178 -11.25 1.56 -29.26
N THR A 179 -10.94 2.34 -28.22
CA THR A 179 -11.85 2.58 -27.10
C THR A 179 -13.09 3.36 -27.52
N HIS A 180 -12.94 4.41 -28.33
CA HIS A 180 -14.08 5.15 -28.89
C HIS A 180 -15.02 4.23 -29.65
N GLU A 181 -14.50 3.47 -30.62
CA GLU A 181 -15.30 2.58 -31.46
C GLU A 181 -15.94 1.44 -30.66
N ALA A 182 -15.34 1.04 -29.53
CA ALA A 182 -15.92 0.05 -28.63
C ALA A 182 -17.07 0.62 -27.78
N LEU A 183 -17.03 1.93 -27.48
CA LEU A 183 -18.06 2.62 -26.69
C LEU A 183 -19.13 3.30 -27.55
N ALA A 184 -18.92 3.49 -28.85
CA ALA A 184 -19.75 4.32 -29.72
C ALA A 184 -21.24 3.92 -29.74
N THR A 185 -21.54 2.62 -29.61
CA THR A 185 -22.91 2.09 -29.57
C THR A 185 -23.51 2.02 -28.16
N HIS A 186 -22.73 2.31 -27.13
CA HIS A 186 -23.10 2.11 -25.72
C HIS A 186 -23.03 3.40 -24.89
N ALA A 187 -22.41 4.47 -25.38
CA ALA A 187 -22.15 5.70 -24.65
C ALA A 187 -22.66 6.95 -25.38
N SER A 188 -22.98 8.00 -24.62
CA SER A 188 -23.39 9.29 -25.20
C SER A 188 -22.21 10.00 -25.89
N PRO A 189 -22.46 10.89 -26.88
CA PRO A 189 -21.40 11.68 -27.52
C PRO A 189 -20.54 12.46 -26.53
N HIS A 190 -21.14 12.98 -25.46
CA HIS A 190 -20.42 13.65 -24.37
C HIS A 190 -19.45 12.69 -23.66
N THR A 191 -19.90 11.47 -23.31
CA THR A 191 -19.07 10.45 -22.66
C THR A 191 -17.89 10.06 -23.55
N LEU A 192 -18.14 9.86 -24.85
CA LEU A 192 -17.08 9.55 -25.83
C LEU A 192 -16.03 10.66 -25.89
N ALA A 193 -16.46 11.92 -25.98
CA ALA A 193 -15.55 13.07 -26.00
C ALA A 193 -14.70 13.14 -24.73
N THR A 194 -15.30 12.93 -23.55
CA THR A 194 -14.55 12.89 -22.28
C THR A 194 -13.53 11.76 -22.25
N VAL A 195 -13.91 10.54 -22.66
CA VAL A 195 -12.99 9.39 -22.73
C VAL A 195 -11.80 9.69 -23.63
N GLU A 196 -12.03 10.27 -24.81
CA GLU A 196 -10.96 10.65 -25.74
C GLU A 196 -10.02 11.68 -25.12
N LEU A 197 -10.55 12.74 -24.50
CA LEU A 197 -9.76 13.76 -23.83
C LEU A 197 -8.89 13.18 -22.71
N PHE A 198 -9.43 12.27 -21.90
CA PHE A 198 -8.70 11.63 -20.81
C PHE A 198 -7.56 10.76 -21.33
N LEU A 199 -7.82 9.93 -22.36
CA LEU A 199 -6.78 9.11 -22.97
C LEU A 199 -5.69 9.99 -23.61
N GLN A 200 -6.05 11.02 -24.37
CA GLN A 200 -5.08 11.94 -24.99
C GLN A 200 -4.21 12.65 -23.96
N SER A 201 -4.82 13.15 -22.88
CA SER A 201 -4.11 13.78 -21.77
C SER A 201 -3.13 12.81 -21.11
N ALA A 202 -3.58 11.59 -20.81
CA ALA A 202 -2.74 10.55 -20.21
C ALA A 202 -1.54 10.17 -21.08
N PHE A 203 -1.74 9.96 -22.39
CA PHE A 203 -0.63 9.67 -23.32
C PHE A 203 0.35 10.83 -23.47
N THR A 204 -0.14 12.07 -23.42
CA THR A 204 0.72 13.27 -23.43
C THR A 204 1.61 13.27 -22.19
N MET A 205 1.05 13.03 -21.00
CA MET A 205 1.80 12.93 -19.76
C MET A 205 2.83 11.78 -19.76
N VAL A 206 2.48 10.61 -20.33
CA VAL A 206 3.44 9.50 -20.49
C VAL A 206 4.60 9.89 -21.40
N ARG A 207 4.31 10.49 -22.56
CA ARG A 207 5.34 10.95 -23.52
C ARG A 207 6.26 12.00 -22.89
N ASP A 208 5.67 12.92 -22.13
CA ASP A 208 6.40 13.98 -21.46
C ASP A 208 7.09 13.47 -20.18
N GLY A 209 7.16 12.14 -19.98
CA GLY A 209 7.91 11.49 -18.91
C GLY A 209 7.39 11.78 -17.50
N ALA A 210 6.15 12.26 -17.35
CA ALA A 210 5.57 12.58 -16.05
C ALA A 210 5.47 11.33 -15.14
N ALA A 211 5.25 10.15 -15.72
CA ALA A 211 5.21 8.86 -15.01
C ALA A 211 6.61 8.32 -14.64
N ALA A 212 7.64 8.63 -15.42
CA ALA A 212 9.00 8.09 -15.24
C ALA A 212 9.91 8.97 -14.36
N ARG A 213 9.63 10.29 -14.28
CA ARG A 213 10.55 11.26 -13.65
C ARG A 213 10.49 11.34 -12.12
N ARG A 214 9.66 10.57 -11.42
CA ARG A 214 9.42 10.77 -9.98
C ARG A 214 9.85 9.64 -9.04
N VAL A 215 10.38 8.52 -9.57
CA VAL A 215 10.92 7.42 -8.74
C VAL A 215 12.43 7.23 -8.94
N ALA A 216 13.09 8.07 -9.76
CA ALA A 216 14.53 7.98 -9.95
C ALA A 216 15.33 8.57 -8.77
N ALA A 217 15.24 7.92 -7.61
CA ALA A 217 16.27 7.96 -6.57
C ALA A 217 17.25 6.77 -6.73
N ASP A 218 17.25 6.10 -7.89
CA ASP A 218 17.96 4.83 -8.06
C ASP A 218 19.20 5.02 -8.93
N GLY A 219 20.28 5.41 -8.27
CA GLY A 219 21.64 5.37 -8.81
C GLY A 219 22.66 5.42 -7.68
N PRO A 220 23.94 5.05 -7.89
CA PRO A 220 25.00 5.13 -6.87
C PRO A 220 25.26 6.55 -6.33
N GLN A 221 24.58 7.56 -6.87
CA GLN A 221 24.57 8.97 -6.44
C GLN A 221 23.47 9.27 -5.40
N ALA A 222 22.53 8.36 -5.17
CA ALA A 222 21.48 8.52 -4.19
C ALA A 222 22.01 8.37 -2.76
N PRO A 223 21.39 9.03 -1.75
CA PRO A 223 21.74 8.85 -0.35
C PRO A 223 21.82 7.35 -0.02
N LEU A 224 22.91 6.93 0.62
CA LEU A 224 23.14 5.53 1.03
C LEU A 224 23.03 4.46 -0.08
N GLY A 225 23.13 4.83 -1.37
CA GLY A 225 22.89 3.91 -2.49
C GLY A 225 23.74 2.64 -2.51
N LEU A 226 24.97 2.67 -1.96
CA LEU A 226 25.79 1.46 -1.79
C LEU A 226 25.22 0.50 -0.74
N LEU A 227 24.64 1.02 0.34
CA LEU A 227 24.00 0.23 1.39
C LEU A 227 22.67 -0.34 0.88
N ALA A 228 21.88 0.47 0.18
CA ALA A 228 20.66 0.03 -0.52
C ALA A 228 20.98 -1.12 -1.50
N ARG A 229 22.04 -0.97 -2.32
CA ARG A 229 22.46 -2.02 -3.24
C ARG A 229 22.89 -3.29 -2.52
N ARG A 230 23.67 -3.17 -1.44
CA ARG A 230 24.08 -4.33 -0.63
C ARG A 230 22.88 -5.06 -0.03
N PHE A 231 21.89 -4.34 0.49
CA PHE A 231 20.66 -4.96 0.98
C PHE A 231 19.92 -5.65 -0.16
N LEU A 232 19.67 -4.95 -1.27
CA LEU A 232 18.98 -5.46 -2.45
C LEU A 232 19.62 -6.75 -3.00
N ASP A 233 20.94 -6.77 -3.20
CA ASP A 233 21.65 -7.95 -3.71
C ASP A 233 21.44 -9.17 -2.81
N ARG A 234 21.55 -8.99 -1.47
CA ARG A 234 21.34 -10.08 -0.50
C ARG A 234 19.91 -10.60 -0.51
N VAL A 235 18.93 -9.71 -0.67
CA VAL A 235 17.53 -10.11 -0.75
C VAL A 235 17.27 -10.89 -2.04
N LEU A 236 17.78 -10.41 -3.19
CA LEU A 236 17.64 -11.09 -4.49
C LEU A 236 18.36 -12.46 -4.52
N ASP A 237 19.47 -12.60 -3.81
CA ASP A 237 20.23 -13.86 -3.68
C ASP A 237 19.58 -14.86 -2.69
N GLY A 238 18.44 -14.51 -2.08
CA GLY A 238 17.75 -15.38 -1.11
C GLY A 238 18.36 -15.37 0.29
N GLU A 239 19.32 -14.47 0.57
CA GLU A 239 20.07 -14.41 1.81
C GLU A 239 19.38 -13.57 2.89
N ALA A 240 18.15 -13.96 3.27
CA ALA A 240 17.30 -13.19 4.18
C ALA A 240 18.00 -12.70 5.47
N LYS A 241 18.77 -13.58 6.12
CA LYS A 241 19.51 -13.24 7.35
C LYS A 241 20.60 -12.21 7.11
N ALA A 242 21.34 -12.35 6.01
CA ALA A 242 22.40 -11.41 5.67
C ALA A 242 21.81 -10.05 5.31
N ALA A 243 20.70 -10.02 4.56
CA ALA A 243 19.96 -8.80 4.26
C ALA A 243 19.51 -8.06 5.53
N THR A 244 18.86 -8.75 6.48
CA THR A 244 18.47 -8.13 7.75
C THR A 244 19.68 -7.63 8.55
N GLN A 245 20.81 -8.35 8.53
CA GLN A 245 22.02 -7.91 9.22
C GLN A 245 22.59 -6.61 8.65
N VAL A 246 22.47 -6.37 7.34
CA VAL A 246 22.93 -5.13 6.69
C VAL A 246 22.30 -3.89 7.33
N VAL A 247 20.99 -3.91 7.57
CA VAL A 247 20.28 -2.76 8.18
C VAL A 247 20.47 -2.67 9.68
N LEU A 248 20.58 -3.81 10.38
CA LEU A 248 20.86 -3.83 11.81
C LEU A 248 22.25 -3.28 12.13
N ASP A 249 23.26 -3.63 11.34
CA ASP A 249 24.61 -3.09 11.50
C ASP A 249 24.65 -1.59 11.23
N ALA A 250 23.95 -1.12 10.20
CA ALA A 250 23.87 0.31 9.90
C ALA A 250 23.30 1.14 11.06
N VAL A 251 22.19 0.70 11.67
CA VAL A 251 21.61 1.38 12.85
C VAL A 251 22.52 1.26 14.06
N ARG A 252 23.16 0.10 14.28
CA ARG A 252 24.12 -0.09 15.38
C ARG A 252 25.34 0.83 15.28
N ASP A 253 25.77 1.11 14.05
CA ASP A 253 26.89 2.01 13.75
C ASP A 253 26.49 3.50 13.82
N GLY A 254 25.25 3.79 14.26
CA GLY A 254 24.77 5.15 14.54
C GLY A 254 24.07 5.85 13.37
N MET A 255 23.71 5.11 12.31
CA MET A 255 22.90 5.65 11.22
C MET A 255 21.48 5.98 11.70
N ASP A 256 20.93 7.08 11.20
CA ASP A 256 19.54 7.44 11.47
C ASP A 256 18.59 6.37 10.94
N LEU A 257 17.58 6.03 11.74
CA LEU A 257 16.63 4.98 11.41
C LEU A 257 15.77 5.36 10.20
N GLY A 258 15.41 6.63 10.07
CA GLY A 258 14.64 7.10 8.93
C GLY A 258 15.43 7.02 7.62
N ASP A 259 16.73 7.27 7.67
CA ASP A 259 17.63 7.04 6.53
C ASP A 259 17.69 5.56 6.14
N VAL A 260 17.69 4.63 7.10
CA VAL A 260 17.64 3.19 6.80
C VAL A 260 16.28 2.78 6.22
N LEU A 261 15.16 3.26 6.77
CA LEU A 261 13.83 2.90 6.26
C LEU A 261 13.60 3.44 4.84
N VAL A 262 13.97 4.70 4.58
CA VAL A 262 13.68 5.39 3.31
C VAL A 262 14.79 5.18 2.28
N ASP A 263 16.04 5.49 2.62
CA ASP A 263 17.13 5.50 1.63
C ASP A 263 17.73 4.12 1.37
N VAL A 264 17.38 3.10 2.17
CA VAL A 264 17.83 1.70 1.98
C VAL A 264 16.66 0.77 1.66
N LEU A 265 15.68 0.63 2.57
CA LEU A 265 14.61 -0.35 2.40
C LEU A 265 13.59 0.06 1.32
N GLU A 266 13.10 1.30 1.35
CA GLU A 266 12.16 1.80 0.33
C GLU A 266 12.82 1.84 -1.05
N ALA A 267 14.07 2.33 -1.16
CA ALA A 267 14.84 2.31 -2.40
C ALA A 267 15.01 0.89 -2.98
N ALA A 268 15.34 -0.10 -2.14
CA ALA A 268 15.42 -1.49 -2.59
C ALA A 268 14.07 -2.02 -3.08
N GLN A 269 12.98 -1.68 -2.40
CA GLN A 269 11.62 -2.09 -2.79
C GLN A 269 11.18 -1.47 -4.12
N HIS A 270 11.52 -0.20 -4.39
CA HIS A 270 11.26 0.42 -5.67
C HIS A 270 12.00 -0.28 -6.81
N GLU A 271 13.27 -0.63 -6.61
CA GLU A 271 14.05 -1.36 -7.60
C GLU A 271 13.52 -2.79 -7.80
N ILE A 272 13.14 -3.50 -6.74
CA ILE A 272 12.46 -4.81 -6.85
C ILE A 272 11.18 -4.68 -7.68
N GLY A 273 10.37 -3.65 -7.43
CA GLY A 273 9.16 -3.36 -8.21
C GLY A 273 9.49 -3.13 -9.69
N ARG A 274 10.52 -2.34 -10.00
CA ARG A 274 10.98 -2.10 -11.38
C ARG A 274 11.47 -3.39 -12.05
N LEU A 275 12.25 -4.22 -11.36
CA LEU A 275 12.75 -5.50 -11.85
C LEU A 275 11.60 -6.48 -12.15
N TRP A 276 10.62 -6.55 -11.25
CA TRP A 276 9.41 -7.36 -11.45
C TRP A 276 8.62 -6.88 -12.68
N GLN A 277 8.41 -5.58 -12.81
CA GLN A 277 7.72 -4.98 -13.97
C GLN A 277 8.45 -5.25 -15.29
N ALA A 278 9.78 -5.24 -15.27
CA ALA A 278 10.62 -5.57 -16.43
C ALA A 278 10.67 -7.09 -16.72
N GLY A 279 10.00 -7.93 -15.93
CA GLY A 279 10.02 -9.39 -16.05
C GLY A 279 11.36 -10.03 -15.67
N GLN A 280 12.22 -9.30 -14.95
CA GLN A 280 13.54 -9.77 -14.51
C GLN A 280 13.48 -10.49 -13.16
N VAL A 281 12.42 -10.26 -12.39
CA VAL A 281 12.11 -10.90 -11.11
C VAL A 281 10.71 -11.52 -11.21
N THR A 282 10.56 -12.75 -10.73
CA THR A 282 9.27 -13.45 -10.73
C THR A 282 8.38 -12.97 -9.58
N VAL A 283 7.09 -13.32 -9.62
CA VAL A 283 6.15 -12.97 -8.54
C VAL A 283 6.57 -13.59 -7.21
N ASP A 284 7.02 -14.85 -7.20
CA ASP A 284 7.49 -15.52 -6.00
C ASP A 284 8.76 -14.89 -5.41
N GLN A 285 9.69 -14.46 -6.28
CA GLN A 285 10.87 -13.72 -5.85
C GLN A 285 10.49 -12.35 -5.26
N GLU A 286 9.59 -11.60 -5.89
CA GLU A 286 9.11 -10.32 -5.35
C GLU A 286 8.48 -10.51 -3.97
N HIS A 287 7.57 -11.48 -3.82
CA HIS A 287 6.94 -11.81 -2.55
C HIS A 287 7.97 -12.16 -1.47
N PHE A 288 8.99 -12.95 -1.81
CA PHE A 288 10.10 -13.25 -0.90
C PHE A 288 10.84 -11.98 -0.49
N CYS A 289 11.18 -11.11 -1.45
CA CYS A 289 11.89 -9.87 -1.19
C CYS A 289 11.12 -8.94 -0.25
N THR A 290 9.82 -8.81 -0.49
CA THR A 290 8.89 -8.02 0.33
C THR A 290 8.77 -8.59 1.74
N ALA A 291 8.67 -9.91 1.90
CA ALA A 291 8.64 -10.57 3.21
C ALA A 291 9.95 -10.37 4.01
N VAL A 292 11.11 -10.45 3.35
CA VAL A 292 12.42 -10.17 3.98
C VAL A 292 12.51 -8.71 4.41
N THR A 293 11.98 -7.78 3.61
CA THR A 293 11.94 -6.36 3.95
C THR A 293 11.06 -6.10 5.18
N GLN A 294 9.85 -6.65 5.21
CA GLN A 294 8.96 -6.56 6.39
C GLN A 294 9.61 -7.15 7.65
N SER A 295 10.28 -8.29 7.53
CA SER A 295 10.99 -8.92 8.64
C SER A 295 12.17 -8.05 9.12
N SER A 296 12.86 -7.39 8.18
CA SER A 296 13.95 -6.49 8.50
C SER A 296 13.45 -5.23 9.22
N MET A 297 12.28 -4.68 8.83
CA MET A 297 11.64 -3.59 9.57
C MET A 297 11.31 -4.00 11.02
N VAL A 298 10.73 -5.19 11.22
CA VAL A 298 10.45 -5.71 12.57
C VAL A 298 11.73 -5.85 13.40
N ALA A 299 12.82 -6.30 12.80
CA ALA A 299 14.10 -6.45 13.49
C ALA A 299 14.66 -5.10 14.00
N LEU A 300 14.26 -3.97 13.39
CA LEU A 300 14.66 -2.63 13.81
C LEU A 300 13.82 -2.09 14.99
N TYR A 301 12.72 -2.74 15.36
CA TYR A 301 11.81 -2.27 16.41
C TYR A 301 12.52 -2.00 17.77
N PRO A 302 13.47 -2.82 18.25
CA PRO A 302 14.22 -2.50 19.48
C PRO A 302 14.98 -1.17 19.42
N HIS A 303 15.31 -0.66 18.23
CA HIS A 303 15.98 0.63 18.02
C HIS A 303 15.01 1.77 17.73
N LEU A 304 13.76 1.46 17.41
CA LEU A 304 12.76 2.43 16.99
C LEU A 304 12.15 3.18 18.18
N PHE A 305 12.05 2.52 19.33
CA PHE A 305 11.30 3.03 20.49
C PHE A 305 12.21 3.33 21.67
N ASP A 306 12.27 4.60 22.06
CA ASP A 306 12.90 5.07 23.30
C ASP A 306 11.88 5.29 24.43
N GLY A 307 10.59 5.03 24.16
CA GLY A 307 9.48 5.21 25.10
C GLY A 307 8.91 6.64 25.14
N ARG A 308 9.41 7.56 24.30
CA ARG A 308 8.86 8.91 24.17
C ARG A 308 7.40 8.88 23.70
N ALA A 309 6.58 9.74 24.29
CA ALA A 309 5.20 9.98 23.87
C ALA A 309 4.94 11.48 23.79
N ILE A 310 4.45 11.95 22.64
CA ILE A 310 4.15 13.37 22.40
C ILE A 310 2.65 13.69 22.49
N GLY A 311 1.82 12.71 22.85
CA GLY A 311 0.37 12.88 23.01
C GLY A 311 -0.42 12.96 21.71
N ARG A 312 0.21 12.77 20.54
CA ARG A 312 -0.44 12.71 19.23
C ARG A 312 -0.76 11.27 18.85
N SER A 313 -1.87 11.06 18.14
CA SER A 313 -2.31 9.74 17.71
C SER A 313 -2.71 9.73 16.23
N LEU A 314 -2.38 8.64 15.54
CA LEU A 314 -2.64 8.42 14.12
C LEU A 314 -3.32 7.06 13.92
N VAL A 315 -4.34 7.02 13.08
CA VAL A 315 -4.84 5.76 12.48
C VAL A 315 -4.40 5.71 11.03
N ALA A 316 -3.73 4.63 10.63
CA ALA A 316 -3.24 4.42 9.27
C ALA A 316 -3.95 3.24 8.63
N VAL A 317 -4.49 3.44 7.42
CA VAL A 317 -5.29 2.45 6.71
C VAL A 317 -4.87 2.38 5.25
N GLN A 318 -4.61 1.17 4.78
CA GLN A 318 -4.42 0.90 3.36
C GLN A 318 -5.81 0.81 2.70
N ALA A 319 -6.00 1.45 1.55
CA ALA A 319 -7.26 1.33 0.83
C ALA A 319 -7.55 -0.16 0.52
N PRO A 320 -8.80 -0.63 0.69
CA PRO A 320 -9.16 -2.02 0.42
C PRO A 320 -8.76 -2.49 -0.98
N GLY A 321 -8.43 -3.77 -1.10
CA GLY A 321 -8.04 -4.39 -2.38
C GLY A 321 -6.55 -4.27 -2.75
N SER A 322 -5.70 -3.68 -1.90
CA SER A 322 -4.25 -3.62 -2.11
C SER A 322 -3.45 -4.26 -0.97
N LEU A 323 -2.47 -5.08 -1.33
CA LEU A 323 -1.49 -5.67 -0.41
C LEU A 323 -0.20 -4.85 -0.30
N HIS A 324 -0.12 -3.69 -0.98
CA HIS A 324 1.07 -2.84 -0.99
C HIS A 324 1.14 -1.98 0.28
N GLN A 325 1.51 -2.64 1.37
CA GLN A 325 1.40 -2.14 2.74
C GLN A 325 2.71 -1.59 3.33
N VAL A 326 3.86 -1.95 2.73
CA VAL A 326 5.20 -1.64 3.27
C VAL A 326 5.40 -0.12 3.45
N GLY A 327 5.09 0.68 2.43
CA GLY A 327 5.28 2.13 2.50
C GLY A 327 4.43 2.80 3.58
N LEU A 328 3.15 2.44 3.71
CA LEU A 328 2.29 2.96 4.78
C LEU A 328 2.83 2.58 6.16
N ARG A 329 3.34 1.36 6.32
CA ARG A 329 3.96 0.90 7.55
C ARG A 329 5.25 1.67 7.88
N MET A 330 6.08 1.96 6.88
CA MET A 330 7.28 2.80 7.07
C MET A 330 6.91 4.17 7.64
N VAL A 331 5.85 4.80 7.12
CA VAL A 331 5.36 6.08 7.67
C VAL A 331 4.90 5.95 9.11
N THR A 332 4.18 4.88 9.46
CA THR A 332 3.76 4.65 10.86
C THR A 332 4.94 4.40 11.78
N ASP A 333 5.95 3.65 11.32
CA ASP A 333 7.17 3.37 12.06
C ASP A 333 7.96 4.69 12.28
N LEU A 334 8.08 5.55 11.27
CA LEU A 334 8.70 6.88 11.41
C LEU A 334 7.96 7.82 12.38
N LEU A 335 6.63 7.90 12.30
CA LEU A 335 5.84 8.72 13.23
C LEU A 335 5.94 8.19 14.67
N GLU A 336 5.95 6.88 14.84
CA GLU A 336 6.13 6.28 16.16
C GLU A 336 7.54 6.54 16.73
N HIS A 337 8.55 6.60 15.86
CA HIS A 337 9.91 7.02 16.23
C HIS A 337 9.95 8.48 16.75
N GLU A 338 9.08 9.36 16.23
CA GLU A 338 8.90 10.73 16.75
C GLU A 338 8.04 10.79 18.04
N GLY A 339 7.52 9.66 18.50
CA GLY A 339 6.73 9.52 19.73
C GLY A 339 5.22 9.62 19.54
N TRP A 340 4.71 9.49 18.32
CA TRP A 340 3.27 9.36 18.08
C TRP A 340 2.73 8.02 18.57
N GLY A 341 1.46 7.99 19.00
CA GLY A 341 0.71 6.75 19.09
C GLY A 341 0.17 6.36 17.72
N THR A 342 0.59 5.24 17.16
CA THR A 342 0.14 4.82 15.82
C THR A 342 -0.70 3.54 15.90
N ALA A 343 -1.78 3.51 15.11
CA ALA A 343 -2.63 2.35 14.90
C ALA A 343 -2.67 2.02 13.41
N TYR A 344 -1.83 1.06 13.00
CA TYR A 344 -1.82 0.53 11.63
C TYR A 344 -2.84 -0.59 11.48
N LEU A 345 -3.88 -0.38 10.66
CA LEU A 345 -5.03 -1.29 10.57
C LEU A 345 -5.05 -2.15 9.30
N GLY A 346 -4.12 -1.95 8.36
CA GLY A 346 -4.07 -2.70 7.10
C GLY A 346 -5.19 -2.31 6.13
N SER A 347 -5.58 -3.24 5.25
CA SER A 347 -6.51 -3.03 4.11
C SER A 347 -7.95 -3.50 4.34
N ASP A 348 -8.31 -3.85 5.58
CA ASP A 348 -9.56 -4.55 5.89
C ASP A 348 -10.51 -3.72 6.75
N VAL A 349 -10.39 -2.40 6.63
CA VAL A 349 -11.28 -1.43 7.28
C VAL A 349 -12.29 -0.97 6.25
N THR A 350 -13.57 -1.13 6.58
CA THR A 350 -14.65 -0.62 5.73
C THR A 350 -14.94 0.85 6.09
N PRO A 351 -15.56 1.63 5.18
CA PRO A 351 -15.98 3.00 5.48
C PRO A 351 -16.86 3.11 6.74
N GLU A 352 -17.71 2.11 6.99
CA GLU A 352 -18.67 2.10 8.10
C GLU A 352 -18.00 1.87 9.46
N GLU A 353 -16.94 1.05 9.52
CA GLU A 353 -16.20 0.78 10.76
C GLU A 353 -15.24 1.92 11.15
N LEU A 354 -14.84 2.73 10.18
CA LEU A 354 -13.74 3.68 10.32
C LEU A 354 -13.97 4.76 11.41
N PRO A 355 -15.16 5.39 11.55
CA PRO A 355 -15.37 6.38 12.60
C PRO A 355 -15.19 5.83 14.02
N ASP A 356 -15.68 4.60 14.29
CA ASP A 356 -15.54 3.98 15.60
C ASP A 356 -14.07 3.67 15.91
N LEU A 357 -13.30 3.21 14.91
CA LEU A 357 -11.85 2.97 15.05
C LEU A 357 -11.08 4.27 15.34
N LEU A 358 -11.44 5.38 14.69
CA LEU A 358 -10.82 6.68 14.95
C LEU A 358 -11.07 7.16 16.38
N VAL A 359 -12.29 6.96 16.89
CA VAL A 359 -12.66 7.31 18.28
C VAL A 359 -11.94 6.39 19.27
N GLU A 360 -11.93 5.08 19.03
CA GLU A 360 -11.25 4.07 19.85
C GLU A 360 -9.77 4.43 20.04
N HIS A 361 -9.09 4.80 18.94
CA HIS A 361 -7.67 5.16 18.94
C HIS A 361 -7.38 6.64 19.24
N ARG A 362 -8.40 7.45 19.54
CA ARG A 362 -8.28 8.91 19.79
C ARG A 362 -7.46 9.62 18.71
N ALA A 363 -7.72 9.26 17.45
CA ALA A 363 -6.93 9.71 16.32
C ALA A 363 -7.01 11.23 16.17
N HIS A 364 -5.86 11.86 15.98
CA HIS A 364 -5.76 13.26 15.52
C HIS A 364 -5.69 13.32 14.00
N VAL A 365 -5.03 12.32 13.40
CA VAL A 365 -4.86 12.18 11.96
C VAL A 365 -5.29 10.79 11.51
N LEU A 366 -6.06 10.72 10.43
CA LEU A 366 -6.28 9.54 9.61
C LEU A 366 -5.34 9.61 8.40
N LEU A 367 -4.47 8.62 8.23
CA LEU A 367 -3.62 8.48 7.05
C LEU A 367 -4.15 7.35 6.17
N LEU A 368 -4.59 7.69 4.96
CA LEU A 368 -5.05 6.74 3.95
C LEU A 368 -3.99 6.58 2.87
N SER A 369 -3.67 5.34 2.49
CA SER A 369 -2.77 5.05 1.37
C SER A 369 -3.52 4.32 0.26
N ALA A 370 -3.32 4.75 -0.99
CA ALA A 370 -3.84 4.06 -2.18
C ALA A 370 -2.73 3.84 -3.22
N SER A 371 -2.67 2.62 -3.73
CA SER A 371 -1.69 2.21 -4.74
C SER A 371 -2.28 2.21 -6.14
N MET A 372 -3.56 1.88 -6.27
CA MET A 372 -4.24 1.68 -7.55
C MET A 372 -5.33 2.72 -7.76
N ALA A 373 -5.60 3.08 -9.02
CA ALA A 373 -6.57 4.10 -9.39
C ALA A 373 -8.00 3.75 -8.97
N ASP A 374 -8.40 2.48 -9.10
CA ASP A 374 -9.71 1.97 -8.73
C ASP A 374 -10.01 2.06 -7.22
N GLN A 375 -9.00 2.33 -6.39
CA GLN A 375 -9.17 2.57 -4.97
C GLN A 375 -9.63 3.98 -4.62
N ALA A 376 -9.59 4.93 -5.56
CA ALA A 376 -9.97 6.31 -5.30
C ALA A 376 -11.42 6.44 -4.78
N ALA A 377 -12.34 5.67 -5.35
CA ALA A 377 -13.74 5.67 -4.95
C ALA A 377 -13.93 5.21 -3.49
N VAL A 378 -13.25 4.14 -3.07
CA VAL A 378 -13.35 3.67 -1.68
C VAL A 378 -12.66 4.65 -0.71
N VAL A 379 -11.55 5.28 -1.11
CA VAL A 379 -10.92 6.35 -0.30
C VAL A 379 -11.89 7.50 -0.09
N ARG A 380 -12.55 7.97 -1.14
CA ARG A 380 -13.61 9.00 -1.04
C ARG A 380 -14.72 8.56 -0.08
N SER A 381 -15.24 7.34 -0.19
CA SER A 381 -16.27 6.82 0.70
C SER A 381 -15.81 6.80 2.17
N MET A 382 -14.56 6.41 2.43
CA MET A 382 -13.98 6.44 3.77
C MET A 382 -13.92 7.87 4.33
N ILE A 383 -13.46 8.84 3.53
CA ILE A 383 -13.42 10.26 3.93
C ILE A 383 -14.82 10.78 4.21
N VAL A 384 -15.80 10.50 3.34
CA VAL A 384 -17.20 10.88 3.52
C VAL A 384 -17.76 10.32 4.83
N ALA A 385 -17.51 9.04 5.14
CA ALA A 385 -17.96 8.43 6.40
C ALA A 385 -17.36 9.13 7.63
N VAL A 386 -16.06 9.46 7.60
CA VAL A 386 -15.37 10.20 8.66
C VAL A 386 -15.91 11.63 8.82
N ARG A 387 -16.27 12.30 7.72
CA ARG A 387 -16.85 13.64 7.78
C ARG A 387 -18.32 13.64 8.23
N ALA A 388 -19.05 12.56 7.98
CA ALA A 388 -20.45 12.44 8.36
C ALA A 388 -20.66 12.20 9.87
N ASP A 389 -19.65 11.65 10.57
CA ASP A 389 -19.73 11.40 12.01
C ASP A 389 -19.24 12.61 12.83
N PRO A 390 -20.09 13.23 13.68
CA PRO A 390 -19.69 14.37 14.50
C PRO A 390 -18.54 14.09 15.47
N ARG A 391 -18.36 12.83 15.91
CA ARG A 391 -17.31 12.42 16.86
C ARG A 391 -15.92 12.54 16.24
N THR A 392 -15.81 12.50 14.92
CA THR A 392 -14.55 12.60 14.17
C THR A 392 -14.34 13.97 13.52
N SER A 393 -15.13 14.98 13.89
CA SER A 393 -15.03 16.35 13.37
C SER A 393 -13.64 17.00 13.55
N GLY A 394 -12.90 16.60 14.59
CA GLY A 394 -11.53 17.08 14.83
C GLY A 394 -10.42 16.30 14.12
N VAL A 395 -10.74 15.20 13.43
CA VAL A 395 -9.75 14.34 12.77
C VAL A 395 -9.35 14.96 11.43
N ARG A 396 -8.04 15.14 11.21
CA ARG A 396 -7.49 15.52 9.91
C ARG A 396 -7.22 14.30 9.04
N VAL A 397 -7.47 14.39 7.75
CA VAL A 397 -7.29 13.30 6.79
C VAL A 397 -6.12 13.62 5.87
N ALA A 398 -5.05 12.84 5.97
CA ALA A 398 -3.93 12.84 5.03
C ALA A 398 -4.06 11.66 4.06
N VAL A 399 -3.66 11.86 2.81
CA VAL A 399 -3.62 10.80 1.79
C VAL A 399 -2.23 10.64 1.18
N GLY A 400 -1.90 9.43 0.74
CA GLY A 400 -0.61 9.15 0.10
C GLY A 400 -0.62 7.85 -0.70
N GLY A 401 0.55 7.46 -1.20
CA GLY A 401 0.71 6.30 -2.06
C GLY A 401 0.65 6.63 -3.55
N ARG A 402 0.92 5.62 -4.38
CA ARG A 402 1.20 5.80 -5.81
C ARG A 402 0.05 6.46 -6.58
N ALA A 403 -1.20 6.21 -6.22
CA ALA A 403 -2.35 6.83 -6.88
C ALA A 403 -2.35 8.37 -6.75
N PHE A 404 -1.95 8.89 -5.59
CA PHE A 404 -1.84 10.32 -5.33
C PHE A 404 -0.57 10.93 -5.93
N LEU A 405 0.52 10.15 -6.02
CA LEU A 405 1.76 10.59 -6.67
C LEU A 405 1.55 10.89 -8.17
N VAL A 406 0.77 10.05 -8.86
CA VAL A 406 0.53 10.14 -10.31
C VAL A 406 -0.62 11.08 -10.66
N ALA A 407 -1.49 11.37 -9.68
CA ALA A 407 -2.58 12.35 -9.80
C ALA A 407 -2.68 13.22 -8.54
N PRO A 408 -1.84 14.25 -8.37
CA PRO A 408 -1.87 15.09 -7.16
C PRO A 408 -3.22 15.76 -6.90
N GLY A 409 -3.97 16.11 -7.96
CA GLY A 409 -5.32 16.66 -7.84
C GLY A 409 -6.35 15.67 -7.28
N LEU A 410 -6.00 14.39 -7.16
CA LEU A 410 -6.85 13.38 -6.54
C LEU A 410 -7.11 13.69 -5.06
N ALA A 411 -6.13 14.26 -4.34
CA ALA A 411 -6.28 14.59 -2.92
C ALA A 411 -7.47 15.53 -2.67
N ASP A 412 -7.54 16.61 -3.44
CA ASP A 412 -8.66 17.55 -3.42
C ASP A 412 -9.96 16.86 -3.88
N ALA A 413 -9.86 16.06 -4.95
CA ALA A 413 -11.03 15.37 -5.50
C ALA A 413 -11.70 14.48 -4.44
N VAL A 414 -10.94 13.68 -3.68
CA VAL A 414 -11.49 12.77 -2.65
C VAL A 414 -11.84 13.48 -1.33
N GLY A 415 -11.46 14.75 -1.16
CA GLY A 415 -11.78 15.57 0.01
C GLY A 415 -10.80 15.42 1.18
N ALA A 416 -9.53 15.10 0.91
CA ALA A 416 -8.48 15.04 1.93
C ALA A 416 -8.06 16.45 2.39
N ASP A 417 -7.49 16.56 3.60
CA ASP A 417 -6.92 17.82 4.11
C ASP A 417 -5.49 18.08 3.61
N GLY A 418 -4.82 17.05 3.09
CA GLY A 418 -3.48 17.17 2.52
C GLY A 418 -3.00 15.84 1.96
N TRP A 419 -1.91 15.88 1.18
CA TRP A 419 -1.28 14.69 0.63
C TRP A 419 0.24 14.77 0.68
N ALA A 420 0.89 13.61 0.70
CA ALA A 420 2.35 13.52 0.69
C ALA A 420 2.85 12.54 -0.40
N PRO A 421 3.93 12.90 -1.13
CA PRO A 421 4.50 12.06 -2.18
C PRO A 421 5.42 10.95 -1.69
N ASP A 422 5.94 11.07 -0.47
CA ASP A 422 6.94 10.16 0.10
C ASP A 422 6.80 10.09 1.63
N ALA A 423 7.52 9.16 2.25
CA ALA A 423 7.40 8.88 3.67
C ALA A 423 7.82 10.05 4.58
N ARG A 424 8.87 10.79 4.23
CA ARG A 424 9.38 11.93 5.04
C ARG A 424 8.42 13.12 4.96
N SER A 425 7.91 13.39 3.76
CA SER A 425 6.87 14.40 3.52
C SER A 425 5.57 14.04 4.26
N ALA A 426 5.23 12.75 4.37
CA ALA A 426 4.05 12.29 5.11
C ALA A 426 4.18 12.54 6.62
N VAL A 427 5.36 12.31 7.20
CA VAL A 427 5.66 12.63 8.61
C VAL A 427 5.48 14.13 8.86
N THR A 428 6.08 14.97 7.99
CA THR A 428 5.95 16.44 8.07
C THR A 428 4.49 16.87 8.01
N LEU A 429 3.74 16.38 7.02
CA LEU A 429 2.32 16.69 6.85
C LEU A 429 1.49 16.29 8.08
N CYS A 430 1.71 15.09 8.64
CA CYS A 430 0.98 14.65 9.83
C CYS A 430 1.24 15.57 11.03
N ASN A 431 2.49 16.01 11.21
CA ASN A 431 2.86 16.97 12.26
C ASN A 431 2.17 18.34 12.09
N GLU A 432 2.10 18.84 10.85
CA GLU A 432 1.41 20.09 10.54
C GLU A 432 -0.10 19.99 10.78
N LEU A 433 -0.73 18.93 10.28
CA LEU A 433 -2.17 18.70 10.41
C LEU A 433 -2.61 18.54 11.88
N ALA A 434 -1.83 17.80 12.68
CA ALA A 434 -2.11 17.68 14.11
C ALA A 434 -1.90 19.01 14.85
N GLY A 435 -0.84 19.76 14.52
CA GLY A 435 -0.55 21.06 15.15
C GLY A 435 -1.59 22.15 14.83
N ALA A 436 -2.19 22.11 13.65
CA ALA A 436 -3.25 23.05 13.27
C ALA A 436 -4.54 22.89 14.10
N GLY A 437 -4.75 21.74 14.74
CA GLY A 437 -5.87 21.51 15.66
C GLY A 437 -5.69 22.17 17.03
N ASP A 438 -4.45 22.29 17.51
CA ASP A 438 -4.12 22.84 18.83
C ASP A 438 -4.29 24.37 18.90
N ALA A 439 -4.18 25.07 17.77
CA ALA A 439 -4.33 26.54 17.69
C ALA A 439 -5.79 27.04 17.78
N THR A 440 -6.77 26.12 17.73
CA THR A 440 -8.21 26.45 17.68
C THR A 440 -8.98 26.06 18.95
N ARG A 441 -8.29 25.66 20.02
CA ARG A 441 -8.87 25.28 21.31
C ARG A 441 -8.62 26.30 22.41
#